data_AF-W4V3A5-F1
#
_entry.id   AF-W4V3A5-F1
#
_cell.length_a   1.000
_cell.length_b   1.000
_cell.length_c   1.000
_cell.angle_alpha   90.00
_cell.angle_beta   90.00
_cell.angle_gamma   90.00
#
_symmetry.space_group_name_H-M   'P 1'
#
loop_
_entity.id
_entity.type
_entity.pdbx_description
1 polymer ?
#
loop_
_entity_poly.entity_id
_entity_poly.type
_entity_poly.pdbx_seq_one_letter_code
_entity_poly.pdbx_strand_id
1 'polypeptide(L)' 'MIDIHCHVIFGVDDGPTTIKDSVRMILEADKIGVDKIIVTPHYKKNVYNSDNVLENFYKVKSRIKDFGIDLFLGYEVF' A
#
# COMPACT_ATOMS: atom_id res chain seq x y z
N MET A 1 8.61 8.73 10.58
CA MET A 1 7.21 9.19 10.70
C MET A 1 6.28 8.07 10.27
N ILE A 2 5.14 7.89 10.95
CA ILE A 2 4.19 6.83 10.60
C ILE A 2 3.04 7.43 9.79
N ASP A 3 2.86 6.93 8.57
CA ASP A 3 1.63 7.16 7.80
C ASP A 3 0.61 6.06 8.16
N ILE A 4 -0.57 6.45 8.63
CA ILE A 4 -1.58 5.53 9.14
C ILE A 4 -2.69 5.23 8.13
N HIS A 5 -2.70 5.93 6.99
CA HIS A 5 -3.76 5.78 6.00
C HIS A 5 -3.21 6.04 4.60
N CYS A 6 -3.00 4.96 3.84
CA CYS A 6 -2.33 5.04 2.55
C CYS A 6 -2.82 3.95 1.59
N HIS A 7 -3.22 4.35 0.39
CA HIS A 7 -3.65 3.45 -0.69
C HIS A 7 -2.46 3.15 -1.61
N VAL A 8 -1.58 2.23 -1.20
CA VAL A 8 -0.36 1.89 -1.97
C VAL A 8 -0.39 0.48 -2.58
N ILE A 9 -1.45 -0.30 -2.39
CA ILE A 9 -1.58 -1.62 -3.02
C ILE A 9 -2.13 -1.44 -4.42
N PHE A 10 -1.43 -1.99 -5.42
CA PHE A 10 -1.84 -1.81 -6.80
C PHE A 10 -3.04 -2.67 -7.18
N GLY A 11 -3.93 -2.11 -8.00
CA GLY A 11 -5.01 -2.84 -8.69
C GLY A 11 -6.08 -3.43 -7.77
N VAL A 12 -6.21 -2.93 -6.54
CA VAL A 12 -7.22 -3.39 -5.58
C VAL A 12 -8.31 -2.35 -5.35
N ASP A 13 -7.98 -1.06 -5.44
CA ASP A 13 -8.90 0.05 -5.24
C ASP A 13 -8.56 1.25 -6.14
N ASP A 14 -8.87 2.48 -5.69
CA ASP A 14 -8.60 3.75 -6.38
C ASP A 14 -7.18 4.28 -6.17
N GLY A 15 -6.30 3.50 -5.54
CA GLY A 15 -4.88 3.75 -5.47
C GLY A 15 -4.12 3.42 -6.77
N PRO A 16 -2.86 2.95 -6.68
CA PRO A 16 -2.01 2.72 -7.85
C PRO A 16 -2.56 1.63 -8.78
N THR A 17 -2.36 1.78 -10.09
CA THR A 17 -2.75 0.74 -11.06
C THR A 17 -1.68 -0.33 -11.22
N THR A 18 -0.40 0.02 -11.07
CA THR A 18 0.72 -0.90 -11.26
C THR A 18 1.62 -1.02 -10.03
N ILE A 19 2.30 -2.15 -9.88
CA ILE A 19 3.29 -2.34 -8.81
C ILE A 19 4.41 -1.29 -8.84
N LYS A 20 4.75 -0.76 -10.02
CA LYS A 20 5.76 0.30 -10.15
C LYS A 20 5.27 1.61 -9.52
N ASP A 21 3.98 1.93 -9.66
CA ASP A 21 3.38 3.11 -9.05
C ASP A 21 3.32 2.97 -7.52
N SER A 22 2.97 1.79 -7.00
CA SER A 22 3.05 1.47 -5.56
C SER A 22 4.43 1.75 -4.99
N VAL A 23 5.48 1.21 -5.63
CA VAL A 23 6.86 1.40 -5.17
C VAL A 23 7.25 2.88 -5.25
N ARG A 24 6.89 3.58 -6.34
CA ARG A 24 7.17 5.02 -6.47
C ARG A 24 6.55 5.81 -5.33
N MET A 25 5.28 5.58 -5.00
CA MET A 25 4.60 6.26 -3.89
C MET A 25 5.32 6.04 -2.55
N ILE A 26 5.73 4.81 -2.27
CA ILE A 26 6.47 4.46 -1.05
C ILE A 26 7.82 5.18 -1.00
N LEU A 27 8.55 5.26 -2.11
CA LEU A 27 9.85 5.95 -2.16
C LEU A 27 9.71 7.47 -2.05
N GLU A 28 8.61 8.07 -2.54
CA GLU A 28 8.33 9.48 -2.28
C GLU A 28 7.98 9.73 -0.81
N ALA A 29 7.28 8.79 -0.16
CA ALA A 29 7.02 8.85 1.29
C ALA A 29 8.32 8.80 2.12
N ASP A 30 9.28 7.96 1.71
CA ASP A 30 10.62 7.88 2.32
C ASP A 30 11.32 9.25 2.34
N LYS A 31 11.30 9.95 1.20
CA LYS A 31 11.96 11.25 1.01
C LYS A 31 11.42 12.34 1.95
N ILE A 32 10.18 12.21 2.41
CA ILE A 32 9.56 13.14 3.37
C ILE A 32 9.61 12.62 4.81
N GLY A 33 10.37 11.55 5.08
CA GLY A 33 10.65 11.02 6.41
C GLY A 33 9.65 9.98 6.93
N VAL A 34 8.80 9.41 6.06
CA VAL A 34 7.94 8.27 6.43
C VAL A 34 8.76 7.00 6.45
N ASP A 35 8.81 6.34 7.61
CA ASP A 35 9.56 5.09 7.82
C ASP A 35 8.63 3.88 8.05
N LYS A 36 7.33 4.12 8.26
CA LYS A 36 6.31 3.07 8.45
C LYS A 36 5.01 3.50 7.80
N ILE A 37 4.35 2.59 7.10
CA ILE A 37 3.05 2.82 6.45
C ILE A 37 2.07 1.72 6.88
N ILE A 38 0.93 2.13 7.42
CA ILE A 38 -0.25 1.29 7.55
C ILE A 38 -1.04 1.44 6.25
N VAL A 39 -1.06 0.37 5.47
CA VAL A 39 -1.71 0.33 4.17
C VAL A 39 -3.19 0.02 4.38
N THR A 40 -4.08 0.91 3.95
CA THR A 40 -5.51 0.89 4.28
C THR A 40 -6.38 0.90 3.03
N PRO A 41 -6.34 -0.13 2.17
CA PRO A 41 -7.21 -0.17 1.01
C PRO A 41 -8.68 -0.22 1.42
N HIS A 42 -9.56 0.21 0.51
CA HIS A 42 -11.01 0.20 0.74
C HIS A 42 -11.55 -1.22 1.00
N TYR A 43 -12.21 -1.42 2.14
CA TYR A 43 -12.93 -2.67 2.43
C TYR A 43 -14.35 -2.62 1.86
N LYS A 44 -14.47 -2.66 0.52
CA LYS A 44 -15.77 -2.62 -0.16
C LYS A 44 -15.80 -3.54 -1.37
N LYS A 45 -16.02 -4.84 -1.11
CA LYS A 45 -15.99 -5.92 -2.12
C LYS A 45 -16.93 -5.72 -3.31
N ASN A 46 -18.02 -4.97 -3.15
CA ASN A 46 -18.97 -4.68 -4.25
C ASN A 46 -18.50 -3.57 -5.21
N VAL A 47 -17.46 -2.81 -4.83
CA VAL A 47 -16.96 -1.67 -5.61
C VAL A 47 -15.51 -1.88 -6.04
N TYR A 48 -14.71 -2.54 -5.20
CA TYR A 48 -13.28 -2.70 -5.39
C TYR A 48 -12.86 -4.17 -5.40
N ASN A 49 -11.72 -4.45 -6.04
CA ASN A 49 -11.18 -5.80 -6.15
C ASN A 49 -10.43 -6.20 -4.86
N SER A 50 -11.19 -6.54 -3.83
CA SER A 50 -10.64 -6.92 -2.53
C SER A 50 -9.92 -8.27 -2.51
N ASP A 51 -10.12 -9.12 -3.52
CA ASP A 51 -9.64 -10.51 -3.50
C ASP A 51 -8.11 -10.60 -3.64
N ASN A 52 -7.48 -9.60 -4.28
CA ASN A 52 -6.03 -9.56 -4.51
C ASN A 52 -5.25 -8.75 -3.45
N VAL A 53 -5.91 -8.19 -2.42
CA VAL A 53 -5.28 -7.32 -1.42
C VAL A 53 -4.09 -7.98 -0.76
N LEU A 54 -4.26 -9.19 -0.23
CA LEU A 54 -3.20 -9.88 0.50
C LEU A 54 -2.02 -10.24 -0.41
N GLU A 55 -2.31 -10.76 -1.61
CA GLU A 55 -1.28 -11.13 -2.59
C GLU A 55 -0.49 -9.90 -3.06
N ASN A 56 -1.18 -8.84 -3.47
CA ASN A 56 -0.54 -7.62 -3.95
C ASN A 56 0.19 -6.88 -2.83
N PHE A 57 -0.30 -6.91 -1.58
CA PHE A 57 0.43 -6.42 -0.42
C PHE A 57 1.80 -7.08 -0.29
N TYR A 58 1.87 -8.41 -0.34
CA TYR A 58 3.15 -9.13 -0.23
C TYR A 58 4.06 -8.90 -1.44
N LYS A 59 3.51 -8.72 -2.65
CA LYS A 59 4.29 -8.32 -3.83
C LYS A 59 4.96 -6.95 -3.64
N VAL A 60 4.22 -5.96 -3.13
CA VAL A 60 4.77 -4.63 -2.82
C VAL A 60 5.80 -4.73 -1.70
N LYS A 61 5.47 -5.42 -0.60
CA LYS A 61 6.37 -5.61 0.55
C LYS A 61 7.68 -6.31 0.17
N SER A 62 7.63 -7.30 -0.72
CA SER A 62 8.83 -7.93 -1.25
C SER A 62 9.68 -6.99 -2.11
N ARG A 63 9.05 -6.05 -2.84
CA ARG A 63 9.76 -5.16 -3.75
C ARG A 63 10.49 -4.03 -3.03
N ILE A 64 10.01 -3.66 -1.84
CA ILE A 64 10.59 -2.62 -0.99
C ILE A 64 11.43 -3.17 0.16
N LYS A 65 11.71 -4.48 0.21
CA LYS A 65 12.43 -5.14 1.33
C LYS A 65 13.81 -4.55 1.62
N ASP A 66 14.49 -4.05 0.60
CA ASP A 66 15.83 -3.45 0.73
C ASP A 66 15.79 -1.95 1.08
N PHE A 67 14.60 -1.39 1.29
CA PHE A 67 14.40 0.00 1.69
C PHE A 67 14.06 0.09 3.18
N GLY A 68 14.32 1.24 3.80
CA GLY A 68 14.11 1.46 5.23
C GLY A 68 12.65 1.67 5.66
N ILE A 69 11.68 1.18 4.87
CA ILE A 69 10.24 1.38 5.14
C ILE A 69 9.57 0.06 5.49
N ASP A 70 8.84 0.07 6.61
CA ASP A 70 7.98 -1.04 7.01
C ASP A 70 6.53 -0.85 6.51
N LEU A 71 5.96 -1.92 5.94
CA LEU A 71 4.54 -1.98 5.58
C LEU A 71 3.75 -2.89 6.52
N PHE A 72 2.63 -2.38 6.99
CA PHE A 72 1.61 -3.08 7.79
C PHE A 72 0.27 -3.06 7.05
N LEU A 73 -0.49 -4.15 7.11
CA LEU A 73 -1.78 -4.23 6.44
C LEU A 73 -2.90 -3.86 7.43
N GLY A 74 -3.71 -2.88 7.04
CA GLY A 74 -5.00 -2.53 7.64
C GLY A 74 -6.07 -2.44 6.56
N TYR A 75 -7.18 -1.76 6.85
CA TYR A 75 -8.27 -1.52 5.91
C TYR A 75 -8.98 -0.21 6.25
N GLU A 76 -9.44 0.51 5.24
CA GLU A 76 -10.44 1.58 5.41
C GLU A 76 -11.84 0.96 5.38
N VAL A 77 -12.61 1.12 6.47
CA VAL A 77 -13.95 0.52 6.64
C VAL A 77 -14.98 1.64 6.75
N PHE A 78 -16.08 1.51 5.99
CA PHE A 78 -17.20 2.45 5.93
C PHE A 78 -18.45 1.92 6.62
#